data_AF-A0A6L6Q613-F1
#
_entry.id   AF-A0A6L6Q613-F1
#
_cell.length_a   1.000
_cell.length_b   1.000
_cell.length_c   1.000
_cell.angle_alpha   90.00
_cell.angle_beta   90.00
_cell.angle_gamma   90.00
#
_symmetry.space_group_name_H-M   'P 1'
#
loop_
_entity.id
_entity.type
_entity.pdbx_description
1 polymer ?
#
loop_
_entity_poly.entity_id
_entity_poly.type
_entity_poly.pdbx_seq_one_letter_code
_entity_poly.pdbx_strand_id
1 'polypeptide(L)'
;MVCSHVFFCLFLLPLFCVLKRQTVKERSRPKQKDTQTVYQTDLRRTQPTTRHPDFHATLQILVLIWYSNMETGMEIGFKSRCAAALLAAGLITATHAADIPGITQWPLASIQPDHADDRDLQPFAQAIGNARVVALGEQTHGGAEEFLLKTRLVKYLHEHMGFDVLLLESGFYDMGRLATRMEQGEKLDDMAPGNVFYMYAKSAEGRMLLQYLDHQRALGKPMALAGIDSQHTGALSISDLLPGLQAFLAKQAPALSTGPGWNAYRQAAQPLFAMNRAAPNAEARAAFERHAAAIDNALCASKDASVGGAAWWCRVSRSVQAQAATYWSGDKNYQRDNAMGDNAIWLADTLFKGKKIVVWAHTIHVAKGFQRTPENLQAGEVMFRHWGSDYKVAQFTAADGDVVEFASMQPFKIPKPVPGSLEAQLADSGKALLGLSATSPVTLPQSSFDYAEPMTGRLGQNWDVLFYVRTMTPVHMTR
;
A
#
# COMPACT_ATOMS: atom_id res chain seq x y z
N MET A 1 2.77 0.53 -74.32
CA MET A 1 1.45 0.86 -73.75
C MET A 1 1.74 1.70 -72.51
N VAL A 2 1.66 3.04 -72.53
CA VAL A 2 0.47 3.92 -72.72
C VAL A 2 -0.48 3.80 -71.51
N CYS A 3 -0.82 4.84 -70.74
CA CYS A 3 -0.32 6.21 -70.56
C CYS A 3 -0.69 6.66 -69.12
N SER A 4 0.16 7.36 -68.35
CA SER A 4 0.29 8.83 -68.27
C SER A 4 -1.01 9.60 -67.96
N HIS A 5 -1.09 10.26 -66.78
CA HIS A 5 -1.04 11.74 -66.64
C HIS A 5 -1.03 12.22 -65.16
N VAL A 6 -0.75 13.51 -64.96
CA VAL A 6 -0.57 14.24 -63.68
C VAL A 6 -1.36 15.59 -63.78
N PHE A 7 -1.39 16.38 -62.69
CA PHE A 7 -1.92 17.77 -62.50
C PHE A 7 -3.36 17.89 -61.96
N PHE A 8 -3.75 18.95 -61.20
CA PHE A 8 -3.05 19.76 -60.17
C PHE A 8 -4.06 20.71 -59.44
N CYS A 9 -3.71 21.18 -58.24
CA CYS A 9 -4.20 22.37 -57.52
C CYS A 9 -5.65 22.48 -56.96
N LEU A 10 -5.73 23.40 -55.97
CA LEU A 10 -6.85 23.78 -55.11
C LEU A 10 -7.80 24.81 -55.77
N PHE A 11 -8.99 25.03 -55.17
CA PHE A 11 -9.42 26.38 -54.71
C PHE A 11 -10.49 26.28 -53.58
N LEU A 12 -10.99 27.42 -53.06
CA LEU A 12 -11.65 27.53 -51.74
C LEU A 12 -13.20 27.57 -51.71
N LEU A 13 -13.71 27.34 -50.50
CA LEU A 13 -14.98 27.75 -49.83
C LEU A 13 -15.46 29.20 -50.11
N PRO A 14 -16.63 29.70 -49.59
CA PRO A 14 -17.79 29.04 -48.92
C PRO A 14 -19.20 29.57 -49.38
N LEU A 15 -20.34 29.05 -48.86
CA LEU A 15 -21.38 29.80 -48.08
C LEU A 15 -22.67 29.00 -47.69
N PHE A 16 -23.47 29.59 -46.79
CA PHE A 16 -24.80 29.23 -46.23
C PHE A 16 -25.92 28.89 -47.26
N CYS A 17 -27.12 28.34 -46.93
CA CYS A 17 -27.91 28.17 -45.68
C CYS A 17 -28.89 26.94 -45.83
N VAL A 18 -29.94 26.59 -45.07
CA VAL A 18 -30.77 27.19 -43.97
C VAL A 18 -31.45 26.10 -43.08
N LEU A 19 -32.29 26.50 -42.12
CA LEU A 19 -32.97 25.68 -41.09
C LEU A 19 -34.06 24.69 -41.59
N LYS A 20 -34.28 23.62 -40.80
CA LYS A 20 -35.60 23.36 -40.20
C LYS A 20 -35.48 22.76 -38.79
N ARG A 21 -36.30 23.24 -37.82
CA ARG A 21 -36.32 22.77 -36.42
C ARG A 21 -37.36 21.66 -36.22
N GLN A 22 -37.05 20.69 -35.36
CA GLN A 22 -38.02 20.04 -34.46
C GLN A 22 -37.39 19.79 -33.08
N THR A 23 -38.22 19.72 -32.04
CA THR A 23 -37.80 19.79 -30.63
C THR A 23 -38.40 18.65 -29.80
N VAL A 24 -37.58 17.88 -29.08
CA VAL A 24 -38.06 16.96 -28.03
C VAL A 24 -37.17 17.01 -26.79
N LYS A 25 -37.73 17.60 -25.73
CA LYS A 25 -37.54 17.37 -24.28
C LYS A 25 -36.20 16.79 -23.80
N GLU A 26 -35.49 17.60 -23.02
CA GLU A 26 -34.61 17.10 -21.96
C GLU A 26 -35.39 16.22 -20.96
N ARG A 27 -34.70 15.23 -20.36
CA ARG A 27 -35.07 14.63 -19.08
C ARG A 27 -33.84 14.59 -18.17
N SER A 28 -34.05 14.90 -16.91
CA SER A 28 -33.00 15.11 -15.91
C SER A 28 -32.27 13.82 -15.52
N ARG A 29 -30.94 13.95 -15.32
CA ARG A 29 -30.16 12.94 -14.59
C ARG A 29 -30.52 13.02 -13.10
N PRO A 30 -30.88 11.93 -12.41
CA PRO A 30 -30.98 11.94 -10.96
C PRO A 30 -29.57 12.05 -10.34
N LYS A 31 -29.43 12.84 -9.27
CA LYS A 31 -28.19 12.87 -8.48
C LYS A 31 -28.05 11.55 -7.73
N GLN A 32 -26.88 10.93 -7.80
CA GLN A 32 -26.48 9.89 -6.85
C GLN A 32 -26.43 10.53 -5.46
N LYS A 33 -27.07 9.89 -4.47
CA LYS A 33 -27.04 10.33 -3.07
C LYS A 33 -26.01 9.52 -2.31
N ASP A 34 -25.26 10.18 -1.45
CA ASP A 34 -24.51 9.54 -0.38
C ASP A 34 -25.46 8.80 0.57
N THR A 35 -25.07 7.61 0.99
CA THR A 35 -25.74 6.84 2.03
C THR A 35 -24.74 6.42 3.10
N GLN A 36 -24.32 7.38 3.93
CA GLN A 36 -23.74 7.08 5.23
C GLN A 36 -24.75 6.26 6.04
N THR A 37 -24.42 5.00 6.37
CA THR A 37 -25.25 4.17 7.24
C THR A 37 -24.80 4.38 8.68
N VAL A 38 -25.49 5.27 9.38
CA VAL A 38 -25.24 5.55 10.81
C VAL A 38 -25.84 4.43 11.65
N TYR A 39 -25.02 3.80 12.49
CA TYR A 39 -25.50 2.92 13.56
C TYR A 39 -26.14 3.77 14.67
N GLN A 40 -27.42 3.54 14.97
CA GLN A 40 -28.08 3.99 16.19
C GLN A 40 -28.46 2.80 17.05
N THR A 41 -27.98 2.77 18.29
CA THR A 41 -28.44 1.86 19.34
C THR A 41 -29.33 2.62 20.34
N ASP A 42 -30.54 2.10 20.60
CA ASP A 42 -31.52 2.69 21.52
C ASP A 42 -31.06 2.53 22.98
N LEU A 43 -30.81 3.64 23.68
CA LEU A 43 -30.74 3.69 25.14
C LEU A 43 -31.63 4.82 25.66
N ARG A 44 -32.50 4.47 26.61
CA ARG A 44 -33.65 5.29 26.98
C ARG A 44 -33.36 6.26 28.12
N ARG A 45 -34.07 7.38 28.06
CA ARG A 45 -34.06 8.50 29.02
C ARG A 45 -34.09 8.06 30.49
N THR A 46 -33.30 8.75 31.31
CA THR A 46 -33.81 9.44 32.50
C THR A 46 -33.33 10.90 32.50
N GLN A 47 -34.09 11.80 33.12
CA GLN A 47 -33.81 13.24 33.22
C GLN A 47 -34.33 13.73 34.58
N PRO A 48 -33.64 14.68 35.24
CA PRO A 48 -34.11 16.08 35.33
C PRO A 48 -33.00 17.08 34.92
N THR A 49 -33.26 18.20 34.20
CA THR A 49 -33.72 19.55 34.66
C THR A 49 -32.86 20.16 35.79
N THR A 50 -32.41 21.44 35.77
CA THR A 50 -33.05 22.69 35.26
C THR A 50 -32.08 23.83 34.82
N ARG A 51 -32.50 24.58 33.77
CA ARG A 51 -32.43 26.05 33.53
C ARG A 51 -31.09 26.87 33.57
N HIS A 52 -30.91 27.62 32.47
CA HIS A 52 -30.16 28.87 32.21
C HIS A 52 -30.55 30.06 33.14
N PRO A 53 -29.91 31.28 33.12
CA PRO A 53 -29.06 31.85 32.04
C PRO A 53 -27.77 32.62 32.40
N ASP A 54 -27.01 32.90 31.35
CA ASP A 54 -26.08 33.99 30.98
C ASP A 54 -25.75 35.13 31.97
N PHE A 55 -24.48 35.57 31.92
CA PHE A 55 -24.08 36.95 32.21
C PHE A 55 -22.96 37.42 31.26
N HIS A 56 -22.98 38.71 30.90
CA HIS A 56 -22.02 39.36 30.00
C HIS A 56 -21.13 40.37 30.74
N ALA A 57 -20.10 40.88 30.04
CA ALA A 57 -19.42 42.17 30.23
C ALA A 57 -18.14 42.27 31.11
N THR A 58 -17.01 42.37 30.41
CA THR A 58 -16.12 43.56 30.38
C THR A 58 -15.31 43.98 31.62
N LEU A 59 -13.98 43.99 31.45
CA LEU A 59 -13.15 45.16 31.77
C LEU A 59 -11.92 45.27 30.83
N GLN A 60 -11.54 46.51 30.48
CA GLN A 60 -10.31 46.89 29.76
C GLN A 60 -9.67 48.09 30.52
N ILE A 61 -8.72 48.82 29.87
CA ILE A 61 -8.26 50.20 30.23
C ILE A 61 -7.26 50.23 31.41
N LEU A 62 -6.11 50.92 31.39
CA LEU A 62 -5.33 51.67 30.36
C LEU A 62 -3.80 51.56 30.71
N VAL A 63 -2.81 52.16 30.03
CA VAL A 63 -2.44 53.60 29.92
C VAL A 63 -1.47 53.84 28.74
N LEU A 64 -1.46 55.07 28.20
CA LEU A 64 -0.72 55.57 27.03
C LEU A 64 0.45 56.52 27.46
N ILE A 65 1.65 56.47 26.86
CA ILE A 65 2.18 57.24 25.70
C ILE A 65 2.31 58.79 25.89
N TRP A 66 3.55 59.29 25.64
CA TRP A 66 4.00 60.68 25.30
C TRP A 66 4.05 61.82 26.36
N TYR A 67 5.20 62.52 26.41
CA TYR A 67 5.37 63.88 25.84
C TYR A 67 6.87 64.25 25.65
N SER A 68 7.19 65.44 25.11
CA SER A 68 8.53 65.81 24.57
C SER A 68 9.04 67.22 24.95
N ASN A 69 10.36 67.43 24.74
CA ASN A 69 11.12 68.68 24.46
C ASN A 69 11.72 69.56 25.59
N MET A 70 13.06 69.75 25.47
CA MET A 70 13.90 70.96 25.70
C MET A 70 13.99 71.54 27.14
N GLU A 71 15.14 72.00 27.66
CA GLU A 71 16.13 72.94 27.08
C GLU A 71 17.62 72.64 27.36
N THR A 72 18.50 73.33 26.60
CA THR A 72 19.92 73.76 26.80
C THR A 72 20.95 72.89 27.56
N GLY A 73 22.17 72.72 27.02
CA GLY A 73 23.22 71.96 27.75
C GLY A 73 24.69 71.84 27.29
N MET A 74 25.15 72.47 26.18
CA MET A 74 26.57 72.55 25.75
C MET A 74 27.27 71.24 25.28
N GLU A 75 28.20 71.37 24.32
CA GLU A 75 28.91 70.25 23.67
C GLU A 75 30.26 69.92 24.33
N ILE A 76 30.54 68.63 24.60
CA ILE A 76 31.88 68.03 24.40
C ILE A 76 31.66 66.59 23.89
N GLY A 77 32.10 66.29 22.66
CA GLY A 77 31.99 64.96 22.07
C GLY A 77 33.32 64.21 22.03
N PHE A 78 33.40 63.01 22.63
CA PHE A 78 34.29 61.95 22.14
C PHE A 78 33.70 60.55 22.34
N LYS A 79 34.15 59.61 21.51
CA LYS A 79 33.42 58.39 21.11
C LYS A 79 33.26 57.36 22.24
N SER A 80 32.06 56.79 22.34
CA SER A 80 31.71 55.68 23.22
C SER A 80 32.36 54.35 22.82
N ARG A 81 32.69 53.50 23.81
CA ARG A 81 32.24 52.08 23.89
C ARG A 81 32.74 51.37 25.16
N CYS A 82 31.92 51.38 26.21
CA CYS A 82 31.98 50.33 27.24
C CYS A 82 31.22 49.11 26.73
N ALA A 83 31.93 48.05 26.32
CA ALA A 83 31.31 46.80 25.90
C ALA A 83 31.07 45.89 27.12
N ALA A 84 29.89 46.00 27.74
CA ALA A 84 29.46 45.05 28.75
C ALA A 84 29.19 43.69 28.09
N ALA A 85 30.12 42.74 28.26
CA ALA A 85 30.01 41.40 27.70
C ALA A 85 28.96 40.57 28.47
N LEU A 86 27.69 40.78 28.15
CA LEU A 86 26.61 39.89 28.54
C LEU A 86 26.82 38.53 27.86
N LEU A 87 27.53 37.64 28.57
CA LEU A 87 27.57 36.22 28.28
C LEU A 87 26.18 35.63 28.54
N ALA A 88 25.30 35.78 27.54
CA ALA A 88 24.08 35.03 27.43
C ALA A 88 24.46 33.56 27.21
N ALA A 89 24.70 32.84 28.31
CA ALA A 89 24.85 31.40 28.33
C ALA A 89 23.52 30.77 27.93
N GLY A 90 23.29 30.71 26.63
CA GLY A 90 22.14 30.03 26.04
C GLY A 90 22.19 28.57 26.42
N LEU A 91 21.44 28.21 27.47
CA LEU A 91 21.11 26.83 27.79
C LEU A 91 20.34 26.26 26.61
N ILE A 92 21.07 25.68 25.66
CA ILE A 92 20.51 24.73 24.71
C ILE A 92 20.11 23.51 25.54
N THR A 93 18.94 23.60 26.17
CA THR A 93 18.20 22.43 26.63
C THR A 93 17.93 21.61 25.37
N ALA A 94 18.79 20.61 25.13
CA ALA A 94 18.50 19.59 24.16
C ALA A 94 17.17 18.96 24.58
N THR A 95 16.10 19.31 23.86
CA THR A 95 14.79 18.74 24.07
C THR A 95 14.91 17.25 23.77
N HIS A 96 15.08 16.49 24.84
CA HIS A 96 14.88 15.05 24.77
C HIS A 96 13.45 14.87 24.28
N ALA A 97 13.27 14.05 23.24
CA ALA A 97 11.94 13.65 22.85
C ALA A 97 11.27 13.06 24.10
N ALA A 98 9.99 13.38 24.34
CA ALA A 98 9.30 12.81 25.48
C ALA A 98 9.30 11.28 25.32
N ASP A 99 10.00 10.57 26.22
CA ASP A 99 10.09 9.12 26.20
C ASP A 99 8.69 8.55 26.45
N ILE A 100 8.01 8.14 25.37
CA ILE A 100 6.65 7.62 25.43
C ILE A 100 6.68 6.27 26.18
N PRO A 101 6.06 6.15 27.37
CA PRO A 101 6.25 5.00 28.23
C PRO A 101 5.86 3.67 27.56
N GLY A 102 6.76 2.68 27.63
CA GLY A 102 6.57 1.37 27.01
C GLY A 102 6.97 1.28 25.53
N ILE A 103 7.42 2.38 24.91
CA ILE A 103 7.92 2.41 23.53
C ILE A 103 9.43 2.62 23.51
N THR A 104 10.16 1.69 22.91
CA THR A 104 11.56 1.89 22.53
C THR A 104 11.61 2.68 21.23
N GLN A 105 12.27 3.84 21.24
CA GLN A 105 12.44 4.70 20.07
C GLN A 105 13.93 4.75 19.69
N TRP A 106 14.25 4.79 18.40
CA TRP A 106 15.60 5.03 17.91
C TRP A 106 15.61 5.97 16.69
N PRO A 107 16.62 6.84 16.56
CA PRO A 107 16.80 7.64 15.35
C PRO A 107 17.24 6.74 14.18
N LEU A 108 16.73 7.04 12.99
CA LEU A 108 17.29 6.56 11.74
C LEU A 108 18.12 7.67 11.09
N ALA A 109 19.26 7.31 10.51
CA ALA A 109 20.16 8.24 9.84
C ALA A 109 19.66 8.61 8.42
N SER A 110 18.98 7.69 7.74
CA SER A 110 18.48 7.91 6.38
C SER A 110 17.33 6.96 6.00
N ILE A 111 16.49 7.41 5.07
CA ILE A 111 15.56 6.56 4.30
C ILE A 111 16.24 5.91 3.08
N GLN A 112 17.38 6.43 2.62
CA GLN A 112 17.89 6.15 1.28
C GLN A 112 18.44 4.72 1.15
N PRO A 113 18.06 3.94 0.13
CA PRO A 113 18.50 2.55 -0.05
C PRO A 113 20.01 2.37 -0.20
N ASP A 114 20.73 3.40 -0.67
CA ASP A 114 22.18 3.40 -0.90
C ASP A 114 22.99 3.95 0.30
N HIS A 115 22.33 4.29 1.42
CA HIS A 115 23.01 4.78 2.61
C HIS A 115 23.94 3.70 3.20
N ALA A 116 25.26 3.96 3.14
CA ALA A 116 26.30 2.97 3.39
C ALA A 116 26.55 2.59 4.86
N ASP A 117 25.91 3.27 5.80
CA ASP A 117 25.86 2.89 7.22
C ASP A 117 24.47 2.33 7.53
N ASP A 118 24.42 1.19 8.20
CA ASP A 118 23.20 0.42 8.50
C ASP A 118 23.01 0.15 10.00
N ARG A 119 23.88 0.72 10.85
CA ARG A 119 23.87 0.46 12.30
C ARG A 119 22.63 1.01 13.00
N ASP A 120 21.96 1.99 12.41
CA ASP A 120 20.64 2.49 12.82
C ASP A 120 19.48 1.50 12.54
N LEU A 121 19.71 0.46 11.73
CA LEU A 121 18.79 -0.66 11.53
C LEU A 121 19.02 -1.81 12.53
N GLN A 122 20.06 -1.76 13.36
CA GLN A 122 20.29 -2.78 14.39
C GLN A 122 19.14 -2.90 15.41
N PRO A 123 18.48 -1.82 15.88
CA PRO A 123 17.31 -1.94 16.76
C PRO A 123 16.08 -2.52 16.06
N PHE A 124 15.91 -2.28 14.75
CA PHE A 124 14.90 -2.98 13.93
C PHE A 124 15.19 -4.48 13.90
N ALA A 125 16.45 -4.87 13.64
CA ALA A 125 16.91 -6.26 13.65
C ALA A 125 16.59 -6.96 14.98
N GLN A 126 16.82 -6.26 16.11
CA GLN A 126 16.51 -6.74 17.46
C GLN A 126 15.00 -6.89 17.69
N ALA A 127 14.17 -5.97 17.20
CA ALA A 127 12.72 -5.99 17.39
C ALA A 127 12.01 -7.12 16.60
N ILE A 128 12.51 -7.46 15.41
CA ILE A 128 12.03 -8.65 14.66
C ILE A 128 12.68 -9.96 15.14
N GLY A 129 13.91 -9.90 15.64
CA GLY A 129 14.67 -11.03 16.12
C GLY A 129 14.86 -12.13 15.07
N ASN A 130 14.58 -13.37 15.45
CA ASN A 130 14.79 -14.56 14.62
C ASN A 130 13.60 -14.91 13.68
N ALA A 131 12.60 -14.04 13.56
CA ALA A 131 11.38 -14.29 12.78
C ALA A 131 11.66 -14.81 11.35
N ARG A 132 10.90 -15.83 10.92
CA ARG A 132 11.01 -16.41 9.57
C ARG A 132 10.39 -15.51 8.51
N VAL A 133 9.33 -14.79 8.85
CA VAL A 133 8.58 -13.95 7.92
C VAL A 133 8.46 -12.52 8.46
N VAL A 134 8.92 -11.54 7.69
CA VAL A 134 8.83 -10.11 8.02
C VAL A 134 8.02 -9.42 6.94
N ALA A 135 6.83 -8.96 7.29
CA ALA A 135 6.04 -8.09 6.43
C ALA A 135 6.44 -6.63 6.62
N LEU A 136 6.74 -5.97 5.50
CA LEU A 136 6.90 -4.53 5.40
C LEU A 136 5.59 -3.98 4.83
N GLY A 137 4.77 -3.43 5.72
CA GLY A 137 3.56 -2.70 5.38
C GLY A 137 3.87 -1.34 4.76
N GLU A 138 2.84 -0.59 4.41
CA GLU A 138 2.91 0.83 4.01
C GLU A 138 1.55 1.45 4.38
N GLN A 139 1.59 2.71 4.85
CA GLN A 139 0.43 3.49 5.26
C GLN A 139 -0.37 3.93 4.03
N THR A 140 0.31 4.13 2.89
CA THR A 140 -0.28 4.41 1.59
C THR A 140 0.50 3.68 0.48
N HIS A 141 -0.07 3.62 -0.73
CA HIS A 141 0.68 3.24 -1.94
C HIS A 141 1.45 4.42 -2.58
N GLY A 142 1.51 5.60 -1.94
CA GLY A 142 1.85 6.87 -2.59
C GLY A 142 3.00 7.68 -1.99
N GLY A 143 3.58 7.23 -0.87
CA GLY A 143 4.66 7.92 -0.15
C GLY A 143 6.06 7.49 -0.60
N ALA A 144 6.87 8.46 -1.01
CA ALA A 144 8.25 8.23 -1.48
C ALA A 144 9.13 7.63 -0.38
N GLU A 145 9.04 8.15 0.84
CA GLU A 145 9.82 7.72 1.99
C GLU A 145 9.45 6.31 2.46
N GLU A 146 8.22 5.87 2.20
CA GLU A 146 7.78 4.49 2.46
C GLU A 146 8.54 3.53 1.52
N PHE A 147 8.50 3.76 0.21
CA PHE A 147 9.18 2.90 -0.77
C PHE A 147 10.72 2.93 -0.62
N LEU A 148 11.31 4.09 -0.30
CA LEU A 148 12.75 4.22 -0.06
C LEU A 148 13.17 3.45 1.20
N LEU A 149 12.54 3.70 2.35
CA LEU A 149 12.91 3.03 3.60
C LEU A 149 12.57 1.53 3.56
N LYS A 150 11.47 1.11 2.95
CA LYS A 150 11.18 -0.32 2.72
C LYS A 150 12.24 -0.99 1.85
N THR A 151 12.73 -0.34 0.80
CA THR A 151 13.83 -0.88 -0.02
C THR A 151 15.13 -0.98 0.81
N ARG A 152 15.44 0.02 1.64
CA ARG A 152 16.57 -0.02 2.59
C ARG A 152 16.45 -1.18 3.60
N LEU A 153 15.24 -1.47 4.08
CA LEU A 153 14.96 -2.60 4.97
C LEU A 153 15.07 -3.96 4.27
N VAL A 154 14.55 -4.11 3.04
CA VAL A 154 14.74 -5.32 2.22
C VAL A 154 16.22 -5.60 2.03
N LYS A 155 17.02 -4.57 1.67
CA LYS A 155 18.47 -4.65 1.56
C LYS A 155 19.11 -5.23 2.81
N TYR A 156 18.83 -4.64 3.97
CA TYR A 156 19.39 -5.06 5.25
C TYR A 156 19.00 -6.51 5.62
N LEU A 157 17.71 -6.86 5.45
CA LEU A 157 17.19 -8.19 5.73
C LEU A 157 17.89 -9.27 4.87
N HIS A 158 18.09 -9.00 3.58
CA HIS A 158 18.78 -9.91 2.67
C HIS A 158 20.29 -9.97 2.92
N GLU A 159 20.97 -8.82 2.94
CA GLU A 159 22.44 -8.74 3.03
C GLU A 159 23.00 -9.15 4.41
N HIS A 160 22.23 -9.00 5.49
CA HIS A 160 22.71 -9.20 6.87
C HIS A 160 21.89 -10.21 7.70
N MET A 161 20.64 -10.50 7.35
CA MET A 161 19.75 -11.36 8.17
C MET A 161 19.24 -12.64 7.48
N GLY A 162 19.73 -12.96 6.28
CA GLY A 162 19.46 -14.23 5.58
C GLY A 162 18.03 -14.36 5.02
N PHE A 163 17.42 -13.24 4.62
CA PHE A 163 16.13 -13.23 3.94
C PHE A 163 16.31 -13.36 2.43
N ASP A 164 16.14 -14.59 1.92
CA ASP A 164 16.44 -14.95 0.52
C ASP A 164 15.20 -14.87 -0.41
N VAL A 165 14.06 -14.39 0.08
CA VAL A 165 12.77 -14.45 -0.62
C VAL A 165 12.00 -13.14 -0.43
N LEU A 166 11.44 -12.62 -1.53
CA LEU A 166 10.50 -11.50 -1.53
C LEU A 166 9.14 -11.93 -2.09
N LEU A 167 8.08 -11.66 -1.34
CA LEU A 167 6.69 -11.82 -1.74
C LEU A 167 6.05 -10.45 -1.94
N LEU A 168 5.60 -10.13 -3.16
CA LEU A 168 4.95 -8.85 -3.47
C LEU A 168 3.42 -8.96 -3.46
N GLU A 169 2.76 -7.88 -3.05
CA GLU A 169 1.37 -7.58 -3.44
C GLU A 169 1.30 -7.33 -4.94
N SER A 170 1.22 -8.42 -5.70
CA SER A 170 1.07 -8.49 -7.16
C SER A 170 0.59 -9.90 -7.53
N GLY A 171 -0.04 -10.05 -8.70
CA GLY A 171 -0.74 -11.27 -9.10
C GLY A 171 0.13 -12.53 -9.03
N PHE A 172 -0.38 -13.58 -8.35
CA PHE A 172 0.33 -14.84 -8.13
C PHE A 172 0.83 -15.48 -9.44
N TYR A 173 -0.01 -15.50 -10.48
CA TYR A 173 0.35 -15.96 -11.82
C TYR A 173 1.44 -15.09 -12.47
N ASP A 174 1.22 -13.77 -12.53
CA ASP A 174 2.12 -12.81 -13.17
C ASP A 174 3.52 -12.88 -12.57
N MET A 175 3.63 -12.80 -11.23
CA MET A 175 4.90 -12.84 -10.53
C MET A 175 5.62 -14.18 -10.66
N GLY A 176 4.89 -15.30 -10.69
CA GLY A 176 5.48 -16.60 -10.98
C GLY A 176 6.07 -16.66 -12.40
N ARG A 177 5.38 -16.08 -13.40
CA ARG A 177 5.92 -15.98 -14.77
C ARG A 177 7.13 -15.04 -14.85
N LEU A 178 7.13 -13.92 -14.12
CA LEU A 178 8.30 -13.05 -14.03
C LEU A 178 9.50 -13.76 -13.41
N ALA A 179 9.30 -14.56 -12.35
CA ALA A 179 10.38 -15.34 -11.75
C ALA A 179 11.05 -16.30 -12.76
N THR A 180 10.27 -17.07 -13.53
CA THR A 180 10.83 -17.95 -14.58
C THR A 180 11.58 -17.17 -15.68
N ARG A 181 11.15 -15.95 -16.02
CA ARG A 181 11.85 -15.08 -16.96
C ARG A 181 13.13 -14.48 -16.37
N MET A 182 13.16 -14.19 -15.07
CA MET A 182 14.37 -13.80 -14.34
C MET A 182 15.40 -14.93 -14.28
N GLU A 183 14.97 -16.20 -14.15
CA GLU A 183 15.86 -17.37 -14.28
C GLU A 183 16.47 -17.48 -15.70
N GLN A 184 15.76 -16.98 -16.72
CA GLN A 184 16.20 -16.91 -18.12
C GLN A 184 17.00 -15.63 -18.46
N GLY A 185 17.22 -14.74 -17.49
CA GLY A 185 18.06 -13.55 -17.63
C GLY A 185 17.33 -12.25 -17.96
N GLU A 186 16.01 -12.25 -18.19
CA GLU A 186 15.24 -11.00 -18.39
C GLU A 186 15.30 -10.12 -17.11
N LYS A 187 15.24 -8.80 -17.25
CA LYS A 187 15.28 -7.85 -16.11
C LYS A 187 13.91 -7.61 -15.50
N LEU A 188 13.84 -7.66 -14.17
CA LEU A 188 12.60 -7.41 -13.44
C LEU A 188 12.12 -5.98 -13.61
N ASP A 189 12.99 -4.98 -13.47
CA ASP A 189 12.59 -3.58 -13.66
C ASP A 189 11.98 -3.36 -15.05
N ASP A 190 12.53 -4.00 -16.10
CA ASP A 190 12.03 -3.82 -17.47
C ASP A 190 10.75 -4.61 -17.78
N MET A 191 10.52 -5.76 -17.12
CA MET A 191 9.28 -6.55 -17.27
C MET A 191 8.13 -6.10 -16.36
N ALA A 192 8.42 -5.38 -15.27
CA ALA A 192 7.46 -5.03 -14.23
C ALA A 192 6.29 -4.13 -14.68
N PRO A 193 6.47 -3.10 -15.55
CA PRO A 193 5.38 -2.23 -15.97
C PRO A 193 4.22 -3.01 -16.62
N GLY A 194 3.08 -3.06 -15.93
CA GLY A 194 1.88 -3.78 -16.36
C GLY A 194 1.80 -5.24 -15.89
N ASN A 195 2.74 -5.74 -15.09
CA ASN A 195 2.71 -7.10 -14.50
C ASN A 195 2.89 -7.09 -12.97
N VAL A 196 3.73 -6.19 -12.46
CA VAL A 196 3.83 -5.84 -11.03
C VAL A 196 2.82 -4.72 -10.74
N PHE A 197 2.31 -4.63 -9.51
CA PHE A 197 1.47 -3.52 -9.06
C PHE A 197 2.12 -2.17 -9.40
N TYR A 198 1.34 -1.31 -10.05
CA TYR A 198 1.90 -0.30 -10.94
C TYR A 198 2.60 0.85 -10.18
N MET A 199 2.24 1.12 -8.92
CA MET A 199 2.98 2.10 -8.10
C MET A 199 4.41 1.63 -7.85
N TYR A 200 4.61 0.34 -7.55
CA TYR A 200 5.95 -0.27 -7.44
C TYR A 200 6.68 -0.29 -8.80
N ALA A 201 5.95 -0.55 -9.89
CA ALA A 201 6.53 -0.73 -11.23
C ALA A 201 6.85 0.58 -11.99
N LYS A 202 6.25 1.71 -11.60
CA LYS A 202 6.34 2.99 -12.34
C LYS A 202 6.90 4.16 -11.53
N SER A 203 6.80 4.18 -10.20
CA SER A 203 7.48 5.20 -9.38
C SER A 203 9.00 5.08 -9.49
N ALA A 204 9.74 6.17 -9.28
CA ALA A 204 11.19 6.13 -9.20
C ALA A 204 11.63 5.29 -7.99
N GLU A 205 10.96 5.49 -6.86
CA GLU A 205 11.27 4.94 -5.55
C GLU A 205 10.96 3.44 -5.48
N GLY A 206 9.78 3.02 -5.95
CA GLY A 206 9.37 1.60 -5.98
C GLY A 206 10.22 0.77 -6.94
N ARG A 207 10.68 1.37 -8.05
CA ARG A 207 11.59 0.71 -8.99
C ARG A 207 12.98 0.46 -8.42
N MET A 208 13.41 1.16 -7.38
CA MET A 208 14.69 0.87 -6.71
C MET A 208 14.72 -0.55 -6.12
N LEU A 209 13.59 -1.07 -5.63
CA LEU A 209 13.44 -2.46 -5.20
C LEU A 209 13.66 -3.45 -6.36
N LEU A 210 13.11 -3.16 -7.53
CA LEU A 210 13.21 -4.03 -8.71
C LEU A 210 14.64 -4.05 -9.25
N GLN A 211 15.26 -2.88 -9.34
CA GLN A 211 16.65 -2.70 -9.73
C GLN A 211 17.63 -3.34 -8.74
N TYR A 212 17.30 -3.31 -7.45
CA TYR A 212 18.07 -4.00 -6.42
C TYR A 212 18.08 -5.52 -6.62
N LEU A 213 16.92 -6.12 -6.90
CA LEU A 213 16.80 -7.57 -7.17
C LEU A 213 17.58 -7.95 -8.44
N ASP A 214 17.47 -7.15 -9.50
CA ASP A 214 18.26 -7.32 -10.73
C ASP A 214 19.77 -7.24 -10.48
N HIS A 215 20.22 -6.28 -9.68
CA HIS A 215 21.61 -6.08 -9.31
C HIS A 215 22.16 -7.24 -8.46
N GLN A 216 21.45 -7.67 -7.41
CA GLN A 216 21.88 -8.77 -6.55
C GLN A 216 21.92 -10.11 -7.31
N ARG A 217 20.97 -10.36 -8.22
CA ARG A 217 21.03 -11.48 -9.15
C ARG A 217 22.28 -11.42 -10.03
N ALA A 218 22.63 -10.26 -10.58
CA ALA A 218 23.85 -10.08 -11.38
C ALA A 218 25.15 -10.28 -10.56
N LEU A 219 25.12 -10.04 -9.24
CA LEU A 219 26.22 -10.35 -8.31
C LEU A 219 26.25 -11.82 -7.84
N GLY A 220 25.37 -12.70 -8.35
CA GLY A 220 25.28 -14.10 -7.94
C GLY A 220 24.66 -14.32 -6.55
N LYS A 221 23.94 -13.31 -6.03
CA LYS A 221 23.22 -13.33 -4.74
C LYS A 221 21.70 -13.09 -4.92
N PRO A 222 20.99 -13.84 -5.76
CA PRO A 222 19.58 -13.56 -6.04
C PRO A 222 18.69 -13.81 -4.80
N MET A 223 17.76 -12.89 -4.54
CA MET A 223 16.54 -13.23 -3.81
C MET A 223 15.57 -13.93 -4.77
N ALA A 224 14.87 -14.96 -4.29
CA ALA A 224 13.71 -15.51 -4.99
C ALA A 224 12.51 -14.54 -4.92
N LEU A 225 11.64 -14.59 -5.91
CA LEU A 225 10.52 -13.66 -6.07
C LEU A 225 9.21 -14.41 -6.33
N ALA A 226 8.13 -13.98 -5.70
CA ALA A 226 6.77 -14.41 -6.04
C ALA A 226 5.74 -13.33 -5.68
N GLY A 227 4.48 -13.56 -6.06
CA GLY A 227 3.35 -12.68 -5.79
C GLY A 227 2.32 -13.40 -4.94
N ILE A 228 1.66 -12.67 -4.04
CA ILE A 228 0.60 -13.24 -3.19
C ILE A 228 -0.81 -12.90 -3.67
N ASP A 229 -1.00 -11.86 -4.48
CA ASP A 229 -2.35 -11.39 -4.82
C ASP A 229 -3.14 -12.43 -5.61
N SER A 230 -4.39 -12.63 -5.20
CA SER A 230 -5.33 -13.48 -5.91
C SER A 230 -5.89 -12.79 -7.17
N GLN A 231 -5.72 -11.47 -7.30
CA GLN A 231 -6.11 -10.70 -8.48
C GLN A 231 -5.08 -10.87 -9.60
N HIS A 232 -5.53 -11.49 -10.68
CA HIS A 232 -4.72 -11.78 -11.86
C HIS A 232 -4.95 -10.70 -12.92
N THR A 233 -4.40 -9.51 -12.69
CA THR A 233 -4.69 -8.29 -13.48
C THR A 233 -3.49 -7.77 -14.29
N GLY A 234 -2.35 -8.44 -14.23
CA GLY A 234 -1.20 -8.14 -15.08
C GLY A 234 -1.40 -8.56 -16.53
N ALA A 235 -0.57 -8.03 -17.43
CA ALA A 235 -0.64 -8.31 -18.86
C ALA A 235 -0.44 -9.81 -19.16
N LEU A 236 0.47 -10.47 -18.45
CA LEU A 236 0.67 -11.93 -18.55
C LEU A 236 -0.55 -12.73 -18.09
N SER A 237 -1.25 -12.28 -17.04
CA SER A 237 -2.53 -12.88 -16.65
C SER A 237 -3.62 -12.70 -17.72
N ILE A 238 -3.71 -11.50 -18.31
CA ILE A 238 -4.70 -11.17 -19.33
C ILE A 238 -4.48 -11.96 -20.64
N SER A 239 -3.23 -12.15 -21.08
CA SER A 239 -2.91 -12.88 -22.31
C SER A 239 -2.72 -14.39 -22.11
N ASP A 240 -1.99 -14.81 -21.08
CA ASP A 240 -1.38 -16.15 -21.04
C ASP A 240 -2.03 -17.11 -20.02
N LEU A 241 -2.79 -16.61 -19.02
CA LEU A 241 -3.29 -17.47 -17.92
C LEU A 241 -4.22 -18.56 -18.43
N LEU A 242 -5.27 -18.21 -19.19
CA LEU A 242 -6.25 -19.18 -19.68
C LEU A 242 -5.68 -20.10 -20.78
N PRO A 243 -4.92 -19.61 -21.78
CA PRO A 243 -4.23 -20.49 -22.72
C PRO A 243 -3.21 -21.42 -22.04
N GLY A 244 -2.45 -20.91 -21.07
CA GLY A 244 -1.48 -21.68 -20.29
C GLY A 244 -2.14 -22.77 -19.44
N LEU A 245 -3.24 -22.45 -18.77
CA LEU A 245 -4.04 -23.41 -17.99
C LEU A 245 -4.64 -24.47 -18.92
N GLN A 246 -5.17 -24.07 -20.08
CA GLN A 246 -5.69 -25.03 -21.07
C GLN A 246 -4.60 -25.98 -21.57
N ALA A 247 -3.41 -25.46 -21.91
CA ALA A 247 -2.27 -26.25 -22.37
C ALA A 247 -1.68 -27.17 -21.28
N PHE A 248 -1.82 -26.80 -20.00
CA PHE A 248 -1.46 -27.64 -18.87
C PHE A 248 -2.49 -28.75 -18.62
N LEU A 249 -3.78 -28.41 -18.57
CA LEU A 249 -4.87 -29.38 -18.45
C LEU A 249 -4.88 -30.36 -19.62
N ALA A 250 -4.56 -29.93 -20.84
CA ALA A 250 -4.46 -30.80 -22.02
C ALA A 250 -3.40 -31.91 -21.89
N LYS A 251 -2.46 -31.79 -20.94
CA LYS A 251 -1.45 -32.81 -20.60
C LYS A 251 -1.84 -33.61 -19.37
N GLN A 252 -2.30 -32.95 -18.30
CA GLN A 252 -2.51 -33.57 -16.99
C GLN A 252 -3.94 -34.12 -16.77
N ALA A 253 -4.96 -33.45 -17.33
CA ALA A 253 -6.36 -33.82 -17.20
C ALA A 253 -7.14 -33.48 -18.49
N PRO A 254 -6.92 -34.19 -19.61
CA PRO A 254 -7.34 -33.74 -20.94
C PRO A 254 -8.86 -33.48 -21.07
N ALA A 255 -9.67 -34.23 -20.33
CA ALA A 255 -11.13 -34.05 -20.25
C ALA A 255 -11.58 -32.70 -19.67
N LEU A 256 -10.70 -31.96 -18.98
CA LEU A 256 -10.96 -30.62 -18.45
C LEU A 256 -10.45 -29.49 -19.37
N SER A 257 -9.67 -29.81 -20.40
CA SER A 257 -9.06 -28.79 -21.29
C SER A 257 -9.94 -28.37 -22.47
N THR A 258 -11.11 -28.99 -22.63
CA THR A 258 -12.00 -28.83 -23.80
C THR A 258 -13.48 -28.96 -23.40
N GLY A 259 -14.38 -28.82 -24.38
CA GLY A 259 -15.82 -29.03 -24.20
C GLY A 259 -16.56 -27.91 -23.45
N PRO A 260 -17.87 -28.12 -23.15
CA PRO A 260 -18.72 -27.08 -22.59
C PRO A 260 -18.26 -26.54 -21.22
N GLY A 261 -17.73 -27.40 -20.35
CA GLY A 261 -17.24 -27.01 -19.02
C GLY A 261 -16.07 -26.03 -19.09
N TRP A 262 -15.04 -26.35 -19.89
CA TRP A 262 -13.91 -25.46 -20.11
C TRP A 262 -14.34 -24.14 -20.77
N ASN A 263 -15.21 -24.21 -21.79
CA ASN A 263 -15.71 -23.02 -22.47
C ASN A 263 -16.45 -22.07 -21.51
N ALA A 264 -17.31 -22.60 -20.64
CA ALA A 264 -18.03 -21.82 -19.62
C ALA A 264 -17.09 -21.22 -18.57
N TYR A 265 -16.13 -22.01 -18.06
CA TYR A 265 -15.11 -21.54 -17.13
C TYR A 265 -14.29 -20.39 -17.73
N ARG A 266 -13.74 -20.58 -18.93
CA ARG A 266 -12.94 -19.57 -19.64
C ARG A 266 -13.74 -18.29 -19.87
N GLN A 267 -15.00 -18.40 -20.30
CA GLN A 267 -15.88 -17.26 -20.57
C GLN A 267 -16.24 -16.46 -19.31
N ALA A 268 -16.41 -17.13 -18.16
CA ALA A 268 -16.67 -16.47 -16.88
C ALA A 268 -15.38 -15.91 -16.23
N ALA A 269 -14.23 -16.56 -16.42
CA ALA A 269 -12.95 -16.15 -15.85
C ALA A 269 -12.33 -14.94 -16.58
N GLN A 270 -12.36 -14.91 -17.92
CA GLN A 270 -11.65 -13.91 -18.72
C GLN A 270 -11.98 -12.43 -18.35
N PRO A 271 -13.23 -12.04 -18.03
CA PRO A 271 -13.53 -10.67 -17.60
C PRO A 271 -12.87 -10.25 -16.28
N LEU A 272 -12.58 -11.20 -15.37
CA LEU A 272 -12.00 -10.90 -14.05
C LEU A 272 -10.61 -10.24 -14.18
N PHE A 273 -9.82 -10.67 -15.16
CA PHE A 273 -8.46 -10.18 -15.38
C PHE A 273 -8.42 -8.76 -15.94
N ALA A 274 -9.50 -8.35 -16.64
CA ALA A 274 -9.75 -6.96 -17.01
C ALA A 274 -10.45 -6.15 -15.89
N MET A 275 -10.39 -6.63 -14.63
CA MET A 275 -11.07 -6.07 -13.45
C MET A 275 -12.60 -5.90 -13.60
N ASN A 276 -13.25 -6.60 -14.54
CA ASN A 276 -14.69 -6.52 -14.70
C ASN A 276 -15.39 -7.25 -13.54
N ARG A 277 -15.96 -6.49 -12.62
CA ARG A 277 -16.63 -7.01 -11.43
C ARG A 277 -18.06 -7.51 -11.67
N ALA A 278 -18.60 -7.38 -12.88
CA ALA A 278 -19.97 -7.79 -13.18
C ALA A 278 -20.16 -9.30 -12.96
N ALA A 279 -21.15 -9.67 -12.13
CA ALA A 279 -21.51 -11.05 -11.91
C ALA A 279 -22.15 -11.67 -13.18
N PRO A 280 -21.71 -12.86 -13.64
CA PRO A 280 -22.42 -13.60 -14.67
C PRO A 280 -23.77 -14.11 -14.13
N ASN A 281 -24.65 -14.57 -15.03
CA ASN A 281 -25.91 -15.17 -14.62
C ASN A 281 -25.69 -16.46 -13.79
N ALA A 282 -26.73 -16.91 -13.07
CA ALA A 282 -26.62 -18.03 -12.14
C ALA A 282 -26.17 -19.35 -12.81
N GLU A 283 -26.56 -19.59 -14.06
CA GLU A 283 -26.16 -20.79 -14.81
C GLU A 283 -24.66 -20.78 -15.15
N ALA A 284 -24.17 -19.68 -15.74
CA ALA A 284 -22.77 -19.50 -16.09
C ALA A 284 -21.87 -19.47 -14.85
N ARG A 285 -22.33 -18.85 -13.77
CA ARG A 285 -21.66 -18.89 -12.46
C ARG A 285 -21.53 -20.33 -11.95
N ALA A 286 -22.62 -21.07 -11.89
CA ALA A 286 -22.61 -22.46 -11.41
C ALA A 286 -21.81 -23.39 -12.35
N ALA A 287 -21.72 -23.09 -13.65
CA ALA A 287 -20.87 -23.81 -14.59
C ALA A 287 -19.37 -23.55 -14.34
N PHE A 288 -18.98 -22.29 -14.08
CA PHE A 288 -17.63 -21.94 -13.63
C PHE A 288 -17.29 -22.64 -12.31
N GLU A 289 -18.14 -22.55 -11.29
CA GLU A 289 -17.92 -23.15 -9.96
C GLU A 289 -17.75 -24.69 -10.05
N ARG A 290 -18.59 -25.38 -10.84
CA ARG A 290 -18.44 -26.83 -11.08
C ARG A 290 -17.13 -27.20 -11.78
N HIS A 291 -16.71 -26.41 -12.77
CA HIS A 291 -15.48 -26.71 -13.52
C HIS A 291 -14.22 -26.36 -12.71
N ALA A 292 -14.26 -25.30 -11.91
CA ALA A 292 -13.19 -24.94 -10.98
C ALA A 292 -12.97 -26.06 -9.95
N ALA A 293 -14.04 -26.59 -9.35
CA ALA A 293 -13.96 -27.75 -8.45
C ALA A 293 -13.37 -29.00 -9.13
N ALA A 294 -13.62 -29.21 -10.42
CA ALA A 294 -13.02 -30.31 -11.18
C ALA A 294 -11.51 -30.11 -11.43
N ILE A 295 -11.07 -28.88 -11.72
CA ILE A 295 -9.65 -28.51 -11.81
C ILE A 295 -8.96 -28.72 -10.45
N ASP A 296 -9.57 -28.26 -9.36
CA ASP A 296 -9.07 -28.44 -8.00
C ASP A 296 -8.87 -29.93 -7.65
N ASN A 297 -9.87 -30.78 -7.93
CA ASN A 297 -9.78 -32.23 -7.71
C ASN A 297 -8.67 -32.89 -8.56
N ALA A 298 -8.39 -32.37 -9.76
CA ALA A 298 -7.34 -32.91 -10.63
C ALA A 298 -5.93 -32.47 -10.24
N LEU A 299 -5.77 -31.25 -9.69
CA LEU A 299 -4.45 -30.61 -9.52
C LEU A 299 -3.98 -30.50 -8.06
N CYS A 300 -4.88 -30.22 -7.12
CA CYS A 300 -4.51 -29.83 -5.75
C CYS A 300 -3.97 -30.96 -4.86
N ALA A 301 -4.09 -32.22 -5.29
CA ALA A 301 -3.49 -33.37 -4.61
C ALA A 301 -2.02 -33.61 -5.00
N SER A 302 -1.49 -32.89 -6.00
CA SER A 302 -0.11 -33.07 -6.47
C SER A 302 0.92 -32.49 -5.49
N LYS A 303 2.13 -33.06 -5.51
CA LYS A 303 3.31 -32.54 -4.80
C LYS A 303 4.26 -31.74 -5.71
N ASP A 304 3.96 -31.64 -6.99
CA ASP A 304 4.70 -30.82 -7.96
C ASP A 304 4.38 -29.33 -7.73
N ALA A 305 5.16 -28.71 -6.85
CA ALA A 305 5.07 -27.30 -6.49
C ALA A 305 5.96 -26.38 -7.35
N SER A 306 6.58 -26.89 -8.42
CA SER A 306 7.37 -26.07 -9.35
C SER A 306 6.51 -24.98 -10.00
N VAL A 307 7.12 -23.87 -10.44
CA VAL A 307 6.38 -22.82 -11.14
C VAL A 307 5.90 -23.35 -12.49
N GLY A 308 4.59 -23.36 -12.71
CA GLY A 308 3.96 -24.04 -13.84
C GLY A 308 3.66 -25.53 -13.61
N GLY A 309 4.02 -26.08 -12.44
CA GLY A 309 3.66 -27.41 -11.98
C GLY A 309 2.23 -27.51 -11.42
N ALA A 310 1.79 -28.73 -11.12
CA ALA A 310 0.37 -29.00 -10.80
C ALA A 310 -0.14 -28.32 -9.52
N ALA A 311 0.63 -28.32 -8.44
CA ALA A 311 0.23 -27.65 -7.20
C ALA A 311 0.30 -26.12 -7.32
N TRP A 312 1.19 -25.59 -8.17
CA TRP A 312 1.21 -24.17 -8.51
C TRP A 312 -0.04 -23.76 -9.31
N TRP A 313 -0.43 -24.54 -10.31
CA TRP A 313 -1.68 -24.32 -11.05
C TRP A 313 -2.95 -24.48 -10.19
N CYS A 314 -2.93 -25.33 -9.16
CA CYS A 314 -3.96 -25.35 -8.12
C CYS A 314 -4.08 -23.99 -7.41
N ARG A 315 -2.96 -23.38 -6.97
CA ARG A 315 -2.98 -22.03 -6.35
C ARG A 315 -3.48 -20.94 -7.31
N VAL A 316 -3.12 -21.01 -8.59
CA VAL A 316 -3.66 -20.12 -9.64
C VAL A 316 -5.18 -20.32 -9.76
N SER A 317 -5.68 -21.56 -9.89
CA SER A 317 -7.11 -21.90 -9.95
C SER A 317 -7.88 -21.33 -8.75
N ARG A 318 -7.38 -21.53 -7.54
CA ARG A 318 -7.99 -21.03 -6.30
C ARG A 318 -7.99 -19.51 -6.21
N SER A 319 -6.92 -18.87 -6.70
CA SER A 319 -6.84 -17.41 -6.75
C SER A 319 -7.87 -16.80 -7.72
N VAL A 320 -8.10 -17.42 -8.89
CA VAL A 320 -9.20 -17.05 -9.81
C VAL A 320 -10.57 -17.24 -9.14
N GLN A 321 -10.77 -18.32 -8.39
CA GLN A 321 -12.02 -18.55 -7.62
C GLN A 321 -12.23 -17.48 -6.53
N ALA A 322 -11.19 -17.07 -5.81
CA ALA A 322 -11.26 -16.03 -4.79
C ALA A 322 -11.53 -14.63 -5.39
N GLN A 323 -10.92 -14.32 -6.54
CA GLN A 323 -11.21 -13.10 -7.30
C GLN A 323 -12.68 -13.08 -7.76
N ALA A 324 -13.18 -14.19 -8.30
CA ALA A 324 -14.58 -14.34 -8.70
C ALA A 324 -15.55 -14.19 -7.51
N ALA A 325 -15.28 -14.85 -6.39
CA ALA A 325 -16.09 -14.77 -5.17
C ALA A 325 -16.18 -13.34 -4.60
N THR A 326 -15.05 -12.63 -4.62
CA THR A 326 -14.95 -11.22 -4.20
C THR A 326 -15.78 -10.33 -5.12
N TYR A 327 -15.50 -10.35 -6.42
CA TYR A 327 -16.15 -9.47 -7.39
C TYR A 327 -17.66 -9.74 -7.53
N TRP A 328 -18.07 -10.99 -7.74
CA TRP A 328 -19.46 -11.34 -8.02
C TRP A 328 -20.38 -11.28 -6.79
N SER A 329 -19.83 -11.09 -5.59
CA SER A 329 -20.60 -10.78 -4.39
C SER A 329 -20.77 -9.29 -4.13
N GLY A 330 -20.09 -8.42 -4.90
CA GLY A 330 -19.99 -6.99 -4.62
C GLY A 330 -19.18 -6.74 -3.34
N ASP A 331 -18.02 -7.39 -3.22
CA ASP A 331 -17.09 -7.34 -2.09
C ASP A 331 -17.67 -7.82 -0.73
N LYS A 332 -18.85 -8.45 -0.73
CA LYS A 332 -19.50 -9.01 0.47
C LYS A 332 -18.87 -10.33 0.94
N ASN A 333 -18.30 -11.10 0.01
CA ASN A 333 -17.50 -12.30 0.27
C ASN A 333 -16.06 -12.04 -0.18
N TYR A 334 -15.37 -11.18 0.57
CA TYR A 334 -14.06 -10.64 0.27
C TYR A 334 -12.94 -11.67 0.50
N GLN A 335 -12.83 -12.63 -0.43
CA GLN A 335 -11.90 -13.76 -0.33
C GLN A 335 -10.49 -13.46 -0.89
N ARG A 336 -10.23 -12.27 -1.47
CA ARG A 336 -8.88 -11.85 -1.94
C ARG A 336 -7.83 -12.05 -0.84
N ASP A 337 -8.10 -11.54 0.35
CA ASP A 337 -7.14 -11.56 1.46
C ASP A 337 -6.95 -12.95 2.07
N ASN A 338 -8.03 -13.74 2.20
CA ASN A 338 -7.93 -15.16 2.53
C ASN A 338 -6.98 -15.88 1.55
N ALA A 339 -7.17 -15.67 0.25
CA ALA A 339 -6.35 -16.28 -0.79
C ALA A 339 -4.90 -15.72 -0.82
N MET A 340 -4.69 -14.45 -0.49
CA MET A 340 -3.35 -13.84 -0.33
C MET A 340 -2.57 -14.47 0.83
N GLY A 341 -3.21 -14.63 1.99
CA GLY A 341 -2.60 -15.30 3.14
C GLY A 341 -2.27 -16.77 2.83
N ASP A 342 -3.22 -17.51 2.27
CA ASP A 342 -3.01 -18.88 1.80
C ASP A 342 -1.90 -19.00 0.73
N ASN A 343 -1.79 -18.02 -0.19
CA ASN A 343 -0.75 -17.98 -1.21
C ASN A 343 0.62 -17.76 -0.56
N ALA A 344 0.74 -16.82 0.37
CA ALA A 344 1.95 -16.58 1.13
C ALA A 344 2.38 -17.83 1.91
N ILE A 345 1.44 -18.49 2.60
CA ILE A 345 1.67 -19.74 3.34
C ILE A 345 2.14 -20.85 2.41
N TRP A 346 1.45 -21.08 1.28
CA TRP A 346 1.83 -22.13 0.33
C TRP A 346 3.22 -21.89 -0.27
N LEU A 347 3.52 -20.65 -0.68
CA LEU A 347 4.83 -20.27 -1.22
C LEU A 347 5.92 -20.50 -0.18
N ALA A 348 5.71 -20.03 1.05
CA ALA A 348 6.69 -20.12 2.13
C ALA A 348 6.98 -21.55 2.59
N ASP A 349 5.95 -22.38 2.78
CA ASP A 349 6.08 -23.70 3.41
C ASP A 349 6.31 -24.82 2.38
N THR A 350 5.96 -24.59 1.10
CA THR A 350 6.13 -25.56 0.00
C THR A 350 7.28 -25.18 -0.93
N LEU A 351 7.22 -24.03 -1.60
CA LEU A 351 8.18 -23.64 -2.65
C LEU A 351 9.50 -23.10 -2.06
N PHE A 352 9.41 -22.29 -1.00
CA PHE A 352 10.54 -21.63 -0.33
C PHE A 352 10.78 -22.19 1.08
N LYS A 353 10.55 -23.49 1.24
CA LYS A 353 10.61 -24.18 2.53
C LYS A 353 11.96 -23.98 3.22
N GLY A 354 11.93 -23.45 4.45
CA GLY A 354 13.13 -23.21 5.28
C GLY A 354 13.87 -21.90 4.99
N LYS A 355 13.48 -21.11 3.99
CA LYS A 355 14.01 -19.76 3.79
C LYS A 355 13.38 -18.74 4.75
N LYS A 356 14.04 -17.60 4.96
CA LYS A 356 13.41 -16.41 5.58
C LYS A 356 12.87 -15.49 4.49
N ILE A 357 11.75 -14.84 4.76
CA ILE A 357 10.85 -14.27 3.73
C ILE A 357 10.46 -12.84 4.09
N VAL A 358 10.61 -11.92 3.14
CA VAL A 358 10.04 -10.57 3.24
C VAL A 358 8.71 -10.54 2.49
N VAL A 359 7.67 -9.95 3.08
CA VAL A 359 6.40 -9.67 2.39
C VAL A 359 6.26 -8.16 2.21
N TRP A 360 6.03 -7.69 0.99
CA TRP A 360 5.80 -6.27 0.70
C TRP A 360 4.37 -6.08 0.20
N ALA A 361 3.57 -5.36 0.97
CA ALA A 361 2.17 -5.06 0.66
C ALA A 361 1.71 -3.80 1.40
N HIS A 362 0.50 -3.33 1.10
CA HIS A 362 -0.21 -2.34 1.91
C HIS A 362 -0.51 -2.87 3.32
N THR A 363 -0.55 -1.99 4.34
CA THR A 363 -0.74 -2.46 5.74
C THR A 363 -2.11 -3.11 5.98
N ILE A 364 -3.14 -2.73 5.20
CA ILE A 364 -4.45 -3.41 5.18
C ILE A 364 -4.36 -4.91 4.78
N HIS A 365 -3.22 -5.35 4.23
CA HIS A 365 -2.96 -6.75 3.84
C HIS A 365 -1.92 -7.47 4.71
N VAL A 366 -1.24 -6.77 5.64
CA VAL A 366 -0.21 -7.40 6.50
C VAL A 366 -0.38 -7.16 8.00
N ALA A 367 -1.24 -6.24 8.43
CA ALA A 367 -1.54 -6.06 9.85
C ALA A 367 -2.19 -7.31 10.47
N LYS A 368 -1.78 -7.63 11.70
CA LYS A 368 -2.32 -8.72 12.52
C LYS A 368 -3.69 -8.33 13.11
N GLY A 369 -4.54 -9.30 13.42
CA GLY A 369 -5.78 -9.10 14.18
C GLY A 369 -6.93 -8.39 13.46
N PHE A 370 -6.75 -7.97 12.20
CA PHE A 370 -7.80 -7.34 11.40
C PHE A 370 -8.57 -8.37 10.55
N GLN A 371 -9.89 -8.22 10.51
CA GLN A 371 -10.80 -9.08 9.74
C GLN A 371 -12.08 -8.31 9.40
N ARG A 372 -12.68 -8.57 8.23
CA ARG A 372 -13.97 -7.99 7.81
C ARG A 372 -15.14 -8.78 8.42
N THR A 373 -15.04 -10.10 8.41
CA THR A 373 -15.89 -11.06 9.14
C THR A 373 -15.02 -12.26 9.56
N PRO A 374 -15.47 -13.19 10.42
CA PRO A 374 -14.69 -14.39 10.76
C PRO A 374 -14.28 -15.25 9.54
N GLU A 375 -15.03 -15.17 8.45
CA GLU A 375 -14.83 -15.88 7.18
C GLU A 375 -14.04 -15.05 6.15
N ASN A 376 -13.92 -13.74 6.34
CA ASN A 376 -13.24 -12.79 5.45
C ASN A 376 -12.18 -12.04 6.26
N LEU A 377 -11.02 -12.68 6.42
CA LEU A 377 -9.87 -12.18 7.18
C LEU A 377 -9.06 -11.20 6.33
N GLN A 378 -8.17 -10.39 6.94
CA GLN A 378 -7.08 -9.76 6.19
C GLN A 378 -5.88 -10.71 6.10
N ALA A 379 -5.08 -10.60 5.04
CA ALA A 379 -4.04 -11.60 4.76
C ALA A 379 -2.97 -11.67 5.87
N GLY A 380 -2.69 -10.55 6.55
CA GLY A 380 -1.85 -10.48 7.75
C GLY A 380 -2.37 -11.30 8.93
N GLU A 381 -3.69 -11.38 9.11
CA GLU A 381 -4.31 -12.22 10.15
C GLU A 381 -4.26 -13.71 9.78
N VAL A 382 -4.40 -14.05 8.50
CA VAL A 382 -4.20 -15.43 8.01
C VAL A 382 -2.76 -15.88 8.23
N MET A 383 -1.79 -15.05 7.84
CA MET A 383 -0.35 -15.30 8.04
C MET A 383 0.01 -15.39 9.53
N PHE A 384 -0.56 -14.52 10.37
CA PHE A 384 -0.33 -14.52 11.81
C PHE A 384 -0.91 -15.76 12.51
N ARG A 385 -2.13 -16.20 12.14
CA ARG A 385 -2.73 -17.44 12.69
C ARG A 385 -1.92 -18.70 12.37
N HIS A 386 -1.11 -18.68 11.30
CA HIS A 386 -0.29 -19.81 10.86
C HIS A 386 1.14 -19.80 11.45
N TRP A 387 1.84 -18.66 11.44
CA TRP A 387 3.23 -18.56 11.92
C TRP A 387 3.40 -17.97 13.34
N GLY A 388 2.37 -17.34 13.91
CA GLY A 388 2.40 -16.79 15.26
C GLY A 388 3.54 -15.79 15.48
N SER A 389 4.46 -16.11 16.39
CA SER A 389 5.63 -15.28 16.71
C SER A 389 6.62 -15.10 15.56
N ASP A 390 6.65 -16.04 14.62
CA ASP A 390 7.59 -16.03 13.49
C ASP A 390 7.13 -15.14 12.34
N TYR A 391 5.92 -14.57 12.45
CA TYR A 391 5.42 -13.49 11.60
C TYR A 391 5.57 -12.15 12.32
N LYS A 392 6.36 -11.25 11.73
CA LYS A 392 6.60 -9.88 12.21
C LYS A 392 6.12 -8.87 11.18
N VAL A 393 5.58 -7.74 11.64
CA VAL A 393 5.08 -6.68 10.76
C VAL A 393 5.73 -5.34 11.15
N ALA A 394 6.25 -4.62 10.16
CA ALA A 394 6.66 -3.23 10.28
C ALA A 394 5.67 -2.33 9.52
N GLN A 395 5.10 -1.35 10.21
CA GLN A 395 4.22 -0.32 9.64
C GLN A 395 4.97 1.02 9.53
N PHE A 396 4.43 1.94 8.75
CA PHE A 396 4.91 3.31 8.54
C PHE A 396 3.82 4.31 8.97
N THR A 397 4.18 5.54 9.32
CA THR A 397 3.21 6.64 9.52
C THR A 397 3.92 8.01 9.42
N ALA A 398 3.14 9.08 9.21
CA ALA A 398 3.66 10.44 9.18
C ALA A 398 2.72 11.47 9.82
N ALA A 399 3.26 12.66 10.13
CA ALA A 399 2.52 13.77 10.74
C ALA A 399 2.21 14.95 9.79
N ASP A 400 2.82 14.94 8.60
CA ASP A 400 2.60 15.93 7.56
C ASP A 400 3.03 15.35 6.21
N GLY A 401 2.82 16.13 5.17
CA GLY A 401 3.23 15.80 3.81
C GLY A 401 2.06 15.53 2.89
N ASP A 402 2.41 15.12 1.68
CA ASP A 402 1.51 14.96 0.54
C ASP A 402 1.96 13.69 -0.19
N VAL A 403 1.02 12.89 -0.68
CA VAL A 403 1.28 11.62 -1.37
C VAL A 403 0.43 11.49 -2.63
N VAL A 404 0.71 10.50 -3.48
CA VAL A 404 -0.16 10.17 -4.60
C VAL A 404 -1.28 9.23 -4.14
N GLU A 405 -2.53 9.65 -4.21
CA GLU A 405 -3.66 8.72 -4.11
C GLU A 405 -3.67 7.85 -5.36
N PHE A 406 -3.46 6.55 -5.19
CA PHE A 406 -3.20 5.63 -6.29
C PHE A 406 -4.40 5.52 -7.27
N ALA A 407 -5.64 5.34 -6.78
CA ALA A 407 -6.78 5.07 -7.64
C ALA A 407 -7.14 6.24 -8.59
N SER A 408 -6.89 7.48 -8.17
CA SER A 408 -7.17 8.71 -8.94
C SER A 408 -5.92 9.42 -9.49
N MET A 409 -4.72 9.00 -9.09
CA MET A 409 -3.43 9.66 -9.35
C MET A 409 -3.40 11.14 -8.94
N GLN A 410 -4.23 11.56 -7.98
CA GLN A 410 -4.26 12.94 -7.47
C GLN A 410 -3.40 13.10 -6.21
N PRO A 411 -2.90 14.31 -5.92
CA PRO A 411 -2.29 14.59 -4.62
C PRO A 411 -3.30 14.42 -3.48
N PHE A 412 -2.95 13.60 -2.49
CA PHE A 412 -3.67 13.47 -1.22
C PHE A 412 -2.84 14.11 -0.11
N LYS A 413 -3.44 15.09 0.57
CA LYS A 413 -2.82 15.74 1.72
C LYS A 413 -2.96 14.85 2.95
N ILE A 414 -1.85 14.48 3.58
CA ILE A 414 -1.89 13.69 4.82
C ILE A 414 -2.62 14.50 5.91
N PRO A 415 -3.65 13.93 6.56
CA PRO A 415 -4.36 14.59 7.67
C PRO A 415 -3.40 14.97 8.80
N LYS A 416 -3.67 16.09 9.49
CA LYS A 416 -2.90 16.43 10.69
C LYS A 416 -3.19 15.39 11.78
N PRO A 417 -2.17 14.94 12.55
CA PRO A 417 -2.37 14.03 13.67
C PRO A 417 -3.48 14.48 14.61
N VAL A 418 -4.32 13.53 15.01
CA VAL A 418 -5.38 13.77 15.99
C VAL A 418 -4.74 14.11 17.33
N PRO A 419 -5.14 15.20 18.02
CA PRO A 419 -4.54 15.58 19.29
C PRO A 419 -4.55 14.44 20.32
N GLY A 420 -3.37 14.07 20.81
CA GLY A 420 -3.17 12.93 21.72
C GLY A 420 -2.92 11.57 21.03
N SER A 421 -2.87 11.50 19.69
CA SER A 421 -2.39 10.31 18.98
C SER A 421 -0.87 10.11 19.17
N LEU A 422 -0.39 8.93 18.80
CA LEU A 422 1.04 8.63 18.75
C LEU A 422 1.77 9.57 17.78
N GLU A 423 1.24 9.79 16.58
CA GLU A 423 1.81 10.71 15.58
C GLU A 423 1.86 12.16 16.06
N ALA A 424 0.92 12.60 16.90
CA ALA A 424 0.94 13.94 17.48
C ALA A 424 2.15 14.10 18.44
N GLN A 425 2.36 13.13 19.34
CA GLN A 425 3.51 13.14 20.25
C GLN A 425 4.85 13.03 19.49
N LEU A 426 4.88 12.28 18.40
CA LEU A 426 6.06 12.16 17.54
C LEU A 426 6.31 13.44 16.71
N ALA A 427 5.27 14.17 16.30
CA ALA A 427 5.40 15.47 15.65
C ALA A 427 6.00 16.54 16.58
N ASP A 428 5.52 16.57 17.83
CA ASP A 428 5.97 17.48 18.89
C ASP A 428 7.42 17.17 19.35
N SER A 429 7.89 15.93 19.18
CA SER A 429 9.28 15.54 19.45
C SER A 429 10.33 16.26 18.59
N GLY A 430 9.90 16.87 17.47
CA GLY A 430 10.78 17.52 16.48
C GLY A 430 11.68 16.58 15.67
N LYS A 431 11.63 15.26 15.90
CA LYS A 431 12.44 14.28 15.17
C LYS A 431 11.95 14.10 13.73
N ALA A 432 12.86 14.04 12.77
CA ALA A 432 12.51 13.92 11.35
C ALA A 432 12.18 12.48 10.92
N LEU A 433 12.87 11.50 11.52
CA LEU A 433 12.76 10.08 11.17
C LEU A 433 13.07 9.23 12.42
N LEU A 434 12.19 8.28 12.74
CA LEU A 434 12.34 7.37 13.89
C LEU A 434 11.92 5.95 13.53
N GLY A 435 12.56 4.97 14.15
CA GLY A 435 12.00 3.63 14.33
C GLY A 435 11.49 3.46 15.76
N LEU A 436 10.42 2.68 15.92
CA LEU A 436 9.74 2.45 17.18
C LEU A 436 9.36 0.96 17.34
N SER A 437 9.48 0.43 18.54
CA SER A 437 8.98 -0.90 18.93
C SER A 437 8.39 -0.84 20.34
N ALA A 438 7.47 -1.75 20.67
CA ALA A 438 6.86 -1.81 21.99
C ALA A 438 6.76 -3.25 22.51
N THR A 439 7.02 -3.44 23.81
CA THR A 439 6.93 -4.74 24.49
C THR A 439 5.50 -5.10 24.92
N SER A 440 4.57 -4.16 24.80
CA SER A 440 3.13 -4.30 25.05
C SER A 440 2.33 -3.39 24.10
N PRO A 441 1.07 -3.70 23.78
CA PRO A 441 0.23 -2.87 22.93
C PRO A 441 0.16 -1.40 23.37
N VAL A 442 0.53 -0.49 22.47
CA VAL A 442 0.45 0.95 22.69
C VAL A 442 -1.02 1.38 22.72
N THR A 443 -1.42 2.07 23.79
CA THR A 443 -2.82 2.48 24.01
C THR A 443 -3.18 3.82 23.37
N LEU A 444 -2.20 4.60 22.92
CA LEU A 444 -2.41 5.84 22.18
C LEU A 444 -3.09 5.54 20.82
N PRO A 445 -4.09 6.34 20.40
CA PRO A 445 -4.62 6.28 19.04
C PRO A 445 -3.51 6.45 18.00
N GLN A 446 -3.62 5.77 16.87
CA GLN A 446 -2.66 5.83 15.76
C GLN A 446 -3.29 5.30 14.46
N SER A 447 -2.77 5.74 13.33
CA SER A 447 -3.31 5.51 11.99
C SER A 447 -3.13 4.06 11.54
N SER A 448 -4.22 3.40 11.12
CA SER A 448 -4.22 1.97 10.74
C SER A 448 -3.62 1.71 9.34
N PHE A 449 -4.20 2.34 8.33
CA PHE A 449 -3.87 2.33 6.90
C PHE A 449 -4.66 3.48 6.26
N ASP A 450 -4.20 4.03 5.13
CA ASP A 450 -4.81 5.16 4.38
C ASP A 450 -5.06 6.44 5.20
N TYR A 451 -4.47 6.57 6.39
CA TYR A 451 -4.87 7.55 7.42
C TYR A 451 -6.39 7.53 7.73
N ALA A 452 -7.03 6.37 7.56
CA ALA A 452 -8.48 6.20 7.69
C ALA A 452 -8.95 6.13 9.15
N GLU A 453 -10.10 6.74 9.42
CA GLU A 453 -10.82 6.64 10.69
C GLU A 453 -11.90 5.53 10.64
N PRO A 454 -12.13 4.77 11.73
CA PRO A 454 -11.53 4.93 13.05
C PRO A 454 -10.10 4.35 13.16
N MET A 455 -9.20 5.11 13.78
CA MET A 455 -7.89 4.64 14.27
C MET A 455 -8.07 3.38 15.13
N THR A 456 -7.60 2.25 14.60
CA THR A 456 -7.92 0.90 15.12
C THR A 456 -6.68 0.02 15.31
N GLY A 457 -5.59 0.30 14.58
CA GLY A 457 -4.33 -0.41 14.69
C GLY A 457 -3.46 0.10 15.84
N ARG A 458 -2.56 -0.75 16.34
CA ARG A 458 -1.65 -0.46 17.47
C ARG A 458 -0.30 -1.14 17.30
N LEU A 459 0.77 -0.37 17.50
CA LEU A 459 2.12 -0.88 17.76
C LEU A 459 2.10 -1.82 18.98
N GLY A 460 2.76 -2.98 18.87
CA GLY A 460 2.73 -4.04 19.88
C GLY A 460 1.51 -4.96 19.80
N GLN A 461 0.60 -4.78 18.83
CA GLN A 461 -0.56 -5.66 18.59
C GLN A 461 -0.74 -5.99 17.11
N ASN A 462 -1.01 -4.99 16.27
CA ASN A 462 -1.26 -5.16 14.85
C ASN A 462 0.04 -5.17 14.04
N TRP A 463 1.07 -4.48 14.54
CA TRP A 463 2.44 -4.49 14.04
C TRP A 463 3.45 -4.45 15.20
N ASP A 464 4.63 -5.02 14.97
CA ASP A 464 5.71 -5.16 15.97
C ASP A 464 6.67 -3.97 15.95
N VAL A 465 6.82 -3.33 14.78
CA VAL A 465 7.65 -2.14 14.54
C VAL A 465 6.80 -1.08 13.85
N LEU A 466 7.03 0.18 14.19
CA LEU A 466 6.50 1.36 13.49
C LEU A 466 7.66 2.25 13.07
N PHE A 467 7.66 2.71 11.83
CA PHE A 467 8.57 3.76 11.34
C PHE A 467 7.78 5.07 11.20
N TYR A 468 8.34 6.15 11.75
CA TYR A 468 7.74 7.47 11.72
C TYR A 468 8.57 8.41 10.84
N VAL A 469 7.93 9.03 9.86
CA VAL A 469 8.48 10.07 8.99
C VAL A 469 7.78 11.39 9.29
N ARG A 470 8.50 12.47 9.61
CA ARG A 470 7.84 13.73 10.02
C ARG A 470 7.06 14.40 8.89
N THR A 471 7.53 14.26 7.66
CA THR A 471 6.89 14.79 6.46
C THR A 471 7.12 13.83 5.31
N MET A 472 6.05 13.35 4.69
CA MET A 472 6.09 12.46 3.53
C MET A 472 5.96 13.25 2.22
N THR A 473 6.49 12.73 1.12
CA THR A 473 6.42 13.34 -0.22
C THR A 473 5.84 12.38 -1.25
N PRO A 474 5.27 12.89 -2.37
CA PRO A 474 4.65 12.03 -3.37
C PRO A 474 5.69 11.26 -4.17
N VAL A 475 5.42 9.98 -4.45
CA VAL A 475 6.24 9.17 -5.38
C VAL A 475 6.33 9.80 -6.77
N HIS A 476 7.51 9.73 -7.39
CA HIS A 476 7.76 10.32 -8.70
C HIS A 476 7.46 9.30 -9.80
N MET A 477 6.35 9.45 -10.53
CA MET A 477 5.99 8.52 -11.61
C MET A 477 6.89 8.70 -12.84
N THR A 478 7.54 7.63 -13.31
CA THR A 478 8.59 7.65 -14.35
C THR A 478 8.29 6.84 -15.61
N ARG A 479 7.21 6.03 -15.63
CA ARG A 479 6.88 5.06 -16.69
C ARG A 479 5.37 4.86 -16.84
#